data_AF-A0A2P9FFX4-F1
#
_entry.id   AF-A0A2P9FFX4-F1
#
_cell.length_a   1.000
_cell.length_b   1.000
_cell.length_c   1.000
_cell.angle_alpha   90.00
_cell.angle_beta   90.00
_cell.angle_gamma   90.00
#
_symmetry.space_group_name_H-M   'P 1'
#
loop_
_entity.id
_entity.type
_entity.pdbx_description
1 polymer ?
#
loop_
_entity_poly.entity_id
_entity_poly.type
_entity_poly.pdbx_seq_one_letter_code
_entity_poly.pdbx_strand_id
1 'polypeptide(L)'
;MIEAVGEHEIVVTGESRHAVLGDVLVRERQAGLSGVGEAAQQDREEGGGALPPEQSHQRRRVRCAGVLTGGAKLVTVPGDDSKIDPNALREAVRRKAGDVHSVQPSVVSISQVTERGSVYTLDEIRRLATIAKDAGLRVHMDGARFANALDHLAVTPAEMTWKSGIDVPSFGATKNGAMTAEAIVSFDPALASELAFRAKRAGQLASKMRFHAVQFDAYLTDGLWLRNARQANTMAARLGDGLKAIPGTELLSGPQANILFCRLPQQATEGLLAEGYTFYHDRWAPGIVRLVTSFSHTPEDIDQFLDAARRHTR
;
A
#
# COMPACT_ATOMS: atom_id res chain seq x y z
N MET A 1 -29.79 -27.56 6.55
CA MET A 1 -28.44 -27.56 5.96
C MET A 1 -27.90 -26.15 6.16
N ILE A 2 -27.15 -25.94 7.24
CA ILE A 2 -26.61 -24.62 7.60
C ILE A 2 -25.16 -24.64 7.10
N GLU A 3 -24.89 -23.90 6.02
CA GLU A 3 -23.54 -23.71 5.50
C GLU A 3 -22.73 -22.89 6.52
N ALA A 4 -21.72 -23.52 7.13
CA ALA A 4 -20.70 -22.82 7.88
C ALA A 4 -19.80 -22.09 6.88
N VAL A 5 -19.78 -20.75 6.94
CA VAL A 5 -18.83 -19.91 6.22
C VAL A 5 -17.48 -20.10 6.91
N GLY A 6 -16.60 -20.90 6.30
CA GLY A 6 -15.27 -21.19 6.84
C GLY A 6 -14.37 -19.96 6.83
N GLU A 7 -13.85 -19.60 8.01
CA GLU A 7 -12.80 -18.58 8.20
C GLU A 7 -11.46 -19.11 7.70
N HIS A 8 -11.22 -18.99 6.40
CA HIS A 8 -9.99 -19.46 5.80
C HIS A 8 -9.33 -18.27 5.14
N GLU A 9 -8.08 -18.00 5.53
CA GLU A 9 -7.03 -17.32 4.74
C GLU A 9 -6.52 -15.99 5.30
N ILE A 10 -5.19 -15.77 5.20
CA ILE A 10 -4.49 -14.57 5.65
C ILE A 10 -3.86 -13.81 4.50
N VAL A 11 -4.16 -12.51 4.41
CA VAL A 11 -3.31 -11.57 3.67
C VAL A 11 -2.26 -11.00 4.63
N VAL A 12 -1.01 -11.31 4.36
CA VAL A 12 0.15 -10.82 5.08
C VAL A 12 0.52 -9.46 4.51
N THR A 13 0.43 -8.39 5.30
CA THR A 13 0.61 -7.01 4.78
C THR A 13 1.55 -6.18 5.63
N GLY A 14 2.28 -5.26 4.98
CA GLY A 14 3.02 -4.18 5.64
C GLY A 14 2.10 -3.07 6.16
N GLU A 15 1.08 -2.65 5.38
CA GLU A 15 0.01 -1.70 5.76
C GLU A 15 -0.97 -1.42 4.55
N SER A 16 -1.28 -2.40 3.69
CA SER A 16 -1.92 -2.15 2.37
C SER A 16 -3.45 -1.94 2.40
N ARG A 17 -4.00 -1.21 1.40
CA ARG A 17 -5.40 -0.71 1.37
C ARG A 17 -6.38 -1.48 0.47
N HIS A 18 -5.95 -2.50 -0.27
CA HIS A 18 -6.79 -3.16 -1.28
C HIS A 18 -7.37 -4.49 -0.77
N ALA A 19 -8.58 -4.42 -0.21
CA ALA A 19 -9.34 -5.58 0.28
C ALA A 19 -9.88 -6.49 -0.84
N VAL A 20 -10.02 -5.99 -2.08
CA VAL A 20 -10.75 -6.71 -3.15
C VAL A 20 -9.92 -7.84 -3.78
N LEU A 21 -8.59 -7.85 -3.58
CA LEU A 21 -7.68 -8.80 -4.21
C LEU A 21 -7.33 -10.01 -3.35
N GLY A 22 -7.67 -9.99 -2.06
CA GLY A 22 -7.34 -11.06 -1.11
C GLY A 22 -7.78 -12.42 -1.64
N ASP A 23 -9.07 -12.58 -1.90
CA ASP A 23 -9.69 -13.86 -2.26
C ASP A 23 -9.28 -14.45 -3.61
N VAL A 24 -8.98 -13.61 -4.61
CA VAL A 24 -8.63 -14.07 -5.97
C VAL A 24 -7.37 -14.92 -5.91
N LEU A 25 -6.42 -14.46 -5.11
CA LEU A 25 -5.08 -15.03 -5.05
C LEU A 25 -5.05 -16.32 -4.22
N VAL A 26 -6.12 -16.65 -3.50
CA VAL A 26 -6.07 -17.77 -2.55
C VAL A 26 -6.67 -19.08 -3.05
N ARG A 27 -7.70 -19.03 -3.89
CA ARG A 27 -8.55 -20.21 -4.08
C ARG A 27 -7.96 -21.35 -4.92
N GLU A 28 -6.78 -21.17 -5.52
CA GLU A 28 -6.11 -22.27 -6.25
C GLU A 28 -5.58 -23.39 -5.35
N ARG A 29 -5.53 -23.22 -4.02
CA ARG A 29 -5.11 -24.29 -3.10
C ARG A 29 -6.20 -25.30 -2.76
N GLN A 30 -7.49 -24.97 -2.94
CA GLN A 30 -8.60 -25.82 -2.47
C GLN A 30 -9.09 -26.86 -3.49
N ALA A 31 -8.61 -26.85 -4.73
CA ALA A 31 -9.04 -27.82 -5.75
C ALA A 31 -8.53 -29.27 -5.53
N GLY A 32 -7.79 -29.54 -4.44
CA GLY A 32 -7.14 -30.83 -4.18
C GLY A 32 -7.59 -31.62 -2.95
N LEU A 33 -8.53 -31.13 -2.14
CA LEU A 33 -8.92 -31.80 -0.88
C LEU A 33 -10.44 -31.84 -0.74
N SER A 34 -11.06 -32.89 -1.29
CA SER A 34 -12.41 -33.30 -0.94
C SER A 34 -12.36 -34.28 0.23
N GLY A 35 -13.12 -34.02 1.30
CA GLY A 35 -13.49 -35.05 2.27
C GLY A 35 -13.47 -34.64 3.74
N VAL A 36 -14.60 -34.96 4.37
CA VAL A 36 -14.82 -35.26 5.80
C VAL A 36 -14.96 -34.06 6.73
N GLY A 37 -16.12 -33.98 7.37
CA GLY A 37 -16.40 -33.08 8.49
C GLY A 37 -16.33 -33.79 9.83
N GLU A 38 -16.17 -33.01 10.90
CA GLU A 38 -16.86 -33.13 12.19
C GLU A 38 -16.42 -31.97 13.10
N ALA A 39 -17.13 -31.79 14.21
CA ALA A 39 -17.32 -30.57 14.98
C ALA A 39 -16.20 -30.22 16.00
N ALA A 40 -16.42 -29.08 16.67
CA ALA A 40 -15.80 -28.56 17.92
C ALA A 40 -14.66 -27.53 17.72
N GLN A 41 -14.45 -26.49 18.54
CA GLN A 41 -14.99 -26.07 19.83
C GLN A 41 -14.84 -24.53 19.88
N GLN A 42 -15.76 -23.84 20.52
CA GLN A 42 -15.85 -22.39 20.58
C GLN A 42 -15.10 -21.88 21.82
N ASP A 43 -13.87 -21.40 21.65
CA ASP A 43 -13.16 -20.69 22.73
C ASP A 43 -13.54 -19.21 22.72
N ARG A 44 -14.39 -18.85 23.67
CA ARG A 44 -14.62 -17.48 24.11
C ARG A 44 -13.42 -17.03 24.94
N GLU A 45 -12.74 -15.98 24.50
CA GLU A 45 -12.03 -15.09 25.42
C GLU A 45 -12.80 -13.76 25.49
N GLU A 46 -13.74 -13.72 26.44
CA GLU A 46 -14.12 -12.48 27.10
C GLU A 46 -12.94 -12.06 27.99
N GLY A 47 -12.18 -11.07 27.56
CA GLY A 47 -11.06 -10.52 28.32
C GLY A 47 -10.77 -9.09 27.87
N GLY A 48 -11.37 -8.12 28.57
CA GLY A 48 -11.05 -6.71 28.39
C GLY A 48 -9.58 -6.44 28.71
N GLY A 49 -8.75 -6.37 27.67
CA GLY A 49 -7.37 -5.89 27.75
C GLY A 49 -7.21 -4.68 26.84
N ALA A 50 -7.13 -3.48 27.42
CA ALA A 50 -6.70 -2.30 26.70
C ALA A 50 -5.27 -2.55 26.19
N LEU A 51 -5.11 -2.68 24.87
CA LEU A 51 -3.80 -2.75 24.23
C LEU A 51 -3.05 -1.43 24.44
N PRO A 52 -1.72 -1.46 24.64
CA PRO A 52 -0.93 -0.25 24.78
C PRO A 52 -1.07 0.66 23.55
N PRO A 53 -0.94 1.99 23.70
CA PRO A 53 -1.30 2.97 22.67
C PRO A 53 -0.65 2.72 21.31
N GLU A 54 0.58 2.23 21.28
CA GLU A 54 1.39 2.02 20.07
C GLU A 54 0.80 0.99 19.10
N GLN A 55 0.14 -0.07 19.59
CA GLN A 55 -0.46 -1.11 18.74
C GLN A 55 -1.82 -0.72 18.15
N SER A 56 -2.47 0.30 18.74
CA SER A 56 -3.82 0.72 18.34
C SER A 56 -3.85 1.62 17.11
N HIS A 57 -2.73 2.26 16.76
CA HIS A 57 -2.61 3.16 15.61
C HIS A 57 -2.35 2.43 14.28
N GLN A 58 -1.72 1.24 14.32
CA GLN A 58 -1.31 0.46 13.14
C GLN A 58 -2.46 -0.18 12.35
N ARG A 59 -3.67 -0.29 12.91
CA ARG A 59 -4.82 -0.99 12.26
C ARG A 59 -5.75 -0.11 11.39
N ARG A 60 -5.52 1.21 11.30
CA ARG A 60 -6.63 2.17 11.13
C ARG A 60 -7.22 2.41 9.73
N ARG A 61 -6.82 1.72 8.65
CA ARG A 61 -7.17 2.19 7.29
C ARG A 61 -8.12 1.34 6.46
N VAL A 62 -8.30 0.05 6.76
CA VAL A 62 -9.33 -0.77 6.10
C VAL A 62 -10.34 -1.21 7.14
N ARG A 63 -11.29 -0.34 7.45
CA ARG A 63 -12.49 -0.75 8.18
C ARG A 63 -13.23 -1.72 7.24
N CYS A 64 -13.50 -2.94 7.72
CA CYS A 64 -14.21 -4.02 7.01
C CYS A 64 -13.38 -4.92 6.06
N ALA A 65 -12.05 -5.00 6.20
CA ALA A 65 -11.23 -5.92 5.37
C ALA A 65 -11.81 -7.34 5.34
N GLY A 66 -12.06 -7.96 6.49
CA GLY A 66 -12.58 -9.34 6.57
C GLY A 66 -13.97 -9.56 5.98
N VAL A 67 -14.82 -8.52 5.95
CA VAL A 67 -16.18 -8.63 5.34
C VAL A 67 -16.11 -8.48 3.82
N LEU A 68 -15.16 -7.68 3.32
CA LEU A 68 -14.98 -7.40 1.89
C LEU A 68 -14.04 -8.40 1.20
N THR A 69 -13.28 -9.19 1.97
CA THR A 69 -12.36 -10.25 1.51
C THR A 69 -12.95 -11.66 1.76
N GLY A 70 -14.27 -11.82 1.71
CA GLY A 70 -14.88 -13.14 1.82
C GLY A 70 -14.53 -13.93 3.10
N GLY A 71 -14.15 -13.26 4.20
CA GLY A 71 -13.72 -13.89 5.45
C GLY A 71 -12.21 -13.86 5.73
N ALA A 72 -11.36 -13.41 4.79
CA ALA A 72 -9.91 -13.39 4.99
C ALA A 72 -9.47 -12.44 6.14
N LYS A 73 -8.42 -12.84 6.86
CA LYS A 73 -7.84 -12.10 7.98
C LYS A 73 -6.59 -11.35 7.52
N LEU A 74 -6.43 -10.10 7.96
CA LEU A 74 -5.17 -9.38 7.78
C LEU A 74 -4.19 -9.73 8.92
N VAL A 75 -2.98 -10.14 8.56
CA VAL A 75 -1.86 -10.30 9.51
C VAL A 75 -0.77 -9.30 9.16
N THR A 76 -0.47 -8.43 10.12
CA THR A 76 0.57 -7.41 9.97
C THR A 76 1.94 -8.02 10.24
N VAL A 77 2.92 -7.67 9.40
CA VAL A 77 4.33 -8.03 9.63
C VAL A 77 5.11 -6.74 9.86
N PRO A 78 5.86 -6.64 10.97
CA PRO A 78 6.59 -5.42 11.30
C PRO A 78 7.74 -5.16 10.32
N GLY A 79 8.17 -3.90 10.31
CA GLY A 79 9.43 -3.48 9.72
C GLY A 79 9.51 -1.96 9.55
N ASP A 80 10.73 -1.48 9.35
CA ASP A 80 11.04 -0.06 9.29
C ASP A 80 10.60 0.56 7.96
N ASP A 81 10.36 1.86 7.96
CA ASP A 81 9.86 2.62 6.80
C ASP A 81 8.64 2.02 6.07
N SER A 82 7.82 1.27 6.80
CA SER A 82 6.65 0.54 6.26
C SER A 82 7.06 -0.52 5.23
N LYS A 83 8.30 -0.99 5.34
CA LYS A 83 8.86 -2.11 4.60
C LYS A 83 8.83 -3.35 5.46
N ILE A 84 8.36 -4.47 4.92
CA ILE A 84 8.27 -5.74 5.64
C ILE A 84 9.67 -6.24 5.97
N ASP A 85 9.92 -6.56 7.25
CA ASP A 85 11.14 -7.23 7.64
C ASP A 85 11.15 -8.69 7.10
N PRO A 86 12.18 -9.09 6.34
CA PRO A 86 12.23 -10.44 5.77
C PRO A 86 12.27 -11.57 6.80
N ASN A 87 12.83 -11.35 8.00
CA ASN A 87 12.86 -12.40 9.02
C ASN A 87 11.49 -12.58 9.65
N ALA A 88 10.82 -11.48 10.00
CA ALA A 88 9.46 -11.49 10.49
C ALA A 88 8.47 -12.07 9.45
N LEU A 89 8.72 -11.86 8.15
CA LEU A 89 7.94 -12.50 7.10
C LEU A 89 8.12 -14.02 7.09
N ARG A 90 9.36 -14.53 7.20
CA ARG A 90 9.62 -15.98 7.25
C ARG A 90 8.91 -16.65 8.42
N GLU A 91 8.87 -15.99 9.57
CA GLU A 91 8.11 -16.48 10.73
C GLU A 91 6.60 -16.43 10.44
N ALA A 92 6.12 -15.33 9.86
CA ALA A 92 4.70 -15.13 9.60
C ALA A 92 4.11 -16.15 8.62
N VAL A 93 4.83 -16.48 7.53
CA VAL A 93 4.35 -17.44 6.53
C VAL A 93 4.36 -18.89 7.02
N ARG A 94 5.07 -19.20 8.11
CA ARG A 94 5.13 -20.54 8.72
C ARG A 94 4.23 -20.69 9.95
N ARG A 95 3.80 -19.57 10.54
CA ARG A 95 3.07 -19.56 11.80
C ARG A 95 1.77 -20.34 11.69
N LYS A 96 1.69 -21.46 12.40
CA LYS A 96 0.53 -22.37 12.44
C LYS A 96 0.06 -22.85 11.05
N ALA A 97 1.00 -22.93 10.09
CA ALA A 97 0.73 -23.53 8.79
C ALA A 97 0.38 -25.02 8.97
N GLY A 98 -0.76 -25.44 8.41
CA GLY A 98 -1.29 -26.80 8.53
C GLY A 98 -2.13 -27.09 9.78
N ASP A 99 -2.24 -26.14 10.72
CA ASP A 99 -3.12 -26.26 11.89
C ASP A 99 -4.56 -25.85 11.55
N VAL A 100 -5.51 -26.77 11.73
CA VAL A 100 -6.94 -26.59 11.41
C VAL A 100 -7.61 -25.53 12.29
N HIS A 101 -7.08 -25.28 13.49
CA HIS A 101 -7.60 -24.25 14.40
C HIS A 101 -7.06 -22.85 14.07
N SER A 102 -6.31 -22.73 12.97
CA SER A 102 -5.62 -21.51 12.59
C SER A 102 -5.87 -21.15 11.14
N VAL A 103 -6.02 -19.85 10.92
CA VAL A 103 -6.07 -19.27 9.58
C VAL A 103 -4.76 -19.53 8.83
N GLN A 104 -4.87 -19.87 7.55
CA GLN A 104 -3.72 -20.25 6.73
C GLN A 104 -3.18 -19.05 5.93
N PRO A 105 -1.85 -18.80 5.91
CA PRO A 105 -1.25 -17.83 5.00
C PRO A 105 -1.61 -18.12 3.54
N SER A 106 -1.97 -17.08 2.79
CA SER A 106 -2.35 -17.21 1.38
C SER A 106 -1.64 -16.25 0.44
N VAL A 107 -1.46 -15.01 0.88
CA VAL A 107 -0.95 -13.92 0.05
C VAL A 107 -0.02 -13.05 0.87
N VAL A 108 1.08 -12.63 0.25
CA VAL A 108 1.90 -11.51 0.74
C VAL A 108 1.58 -10.27 -0.10
N SER A 109 1.28 -9.16 0.58
CA SER A 109 0.98 -7.87 -0.05
C SER A 109 1.98 -6.82 0.41
N ILE A 110 2.69 -6.22 -0.56
CA ILE A 110 3.60 -5.09 -0.33
C ILE A 110 3.05 -3.83 -1.01
N SER A 111 3.35 -2.66 -0.45
CA SER A 111 3.03 -1.36 -1.08
C SER A 111 4.27 -0.75 -1.72
N GLN A 112 4.17 -0.32 -2.98
CA GLN A 112 5.28 0.26 -3.73
C GLN A 112 4.78 1.49 -4.51
N VAL A 113 5.07 2.72 -4.09
CA VAL A 113 5.78 3.20 -2.89
C VAL A 113 5.03 2.86 -1.60
N THR A 114 5.73 2.74 -0.46
CA THR A 114 5.09 2.51 0.85
C THR A 114 4.26 3.70 1.34
N GLU A 115 3.48 3.48 2.39
CA GLU A 115 2.64 4.51 3.03
C GLU A 115 3.45 5.64 3.67
N ARG A 116 4.75 5.38 3.94
CA ARG A 116 5.72 6.35 4.46
C ARG A 116 6.54 7.06 3.36
N GLY A 117 6.37 6.70 2.10
CA GLY A 117 7.10 7.31 0.99
C GLY A 117 8.43 6.62 0.66
N SER A 118 8.74 5.50 1.33
CA SER A 118 9.93 4.71 1.02
C SER A 118 9.68 3.76 -0.16
N VAL A 119 10.77 3.35 -0.80
CA VAL A 119 10.75 2.47 -1.97
C VAL A 119 11.47 1.17 -1.63
N TYR A 120 10.86 0.04 -1.99
CA TYR A 120 11.58 -1.23 -2.03
C TYR A 120 12.50 -1.25 -3.25
N THR A 121 13.76 -1.57 -3.03
CA THR A 121 14.70 -1.92 -4.10
C THR A 121 14.28 -3.23 -4.77
N LEU A 122 14.78 -3.49 -5.98
CA LEU A 122 14.49 -4.75 -6.68
C LEU A 122 14.91 -5.99 -5.86
N ASP A 123 16.03 -5.92 -5.16
CA ASP A 123 16.52 -7.03 -4.36
C ASP A 123 15.67 -7.29 -3.12
N GLU A 124 15.12 -6.24 -2.51
CA GLU A 124 14.15 -6.41 -1.42
C GLU A 124 12.84 -7.01 -1.93
N ILE A 125 12.33 -6.57 -3.09
CA ILE A 125 11.13 -7.17 -3.71
C ILE A 125 11.38 -8.65 -3.97
N ARG A 126 12.50 -9.00 -4.62
CA ARG A 126 12.87 -10.40 -4.91
C ARG A 126 12.97 -11.21 -3.64
N ARG A 127 13.63 -10.68 -2.60
CA ARG A 127 13.80 -11.39 -1.33
C ARG A 127 12.46 -11.70 -0.67
N LEU A 128 11.53 -10.75 -0.62
CA LEU A 128 10.19 -10.97 -0.06
C LEU A 128 9.38 -11.94 -0.94
N ALA A 129 9.48 -11.79 -2.26
CA ALA A 129 8.80 -12.68 -3.20
C ALA A 129 9.30 -14.13 -3.07
N THR A 130 10.62 -14.37 -2.99
CA THR A 130 11.18 -15.69 -2.75
C THR A 130 10.64 -16.30 -1.45
N ILE A 131 10.62 -15.55 -0.35
CA ILE A 131 10.06 -16.06 0.93
C ILE A 131 8.60 -16.47 0.78
N ALA A 132 7.79 -15.67 0.07
CA ALA A 132 6.38 -15.99 -0.19
C ALA A 132 6.23 -17.24 -1.07
N LYS A 133 6.99 -17.31 -2.16
CA LYS A 133 6.95 -18.41 -3.13
C LYS A 133 7.43 -19.73 -2.54
N ASP A 134 8.46 -19.71 -1.69
CA ASP A 134 8.94 -20.89 -0.96
C ASP A 134 7.85 -21.45 0.00
N ALA A 135 6.95 -20.59 0.47
CA ALA A 135 5.78 -20.97 1.25
C ALA A 135 4.54 -21.32 0.39
N GLY A 136 4.67 -21.28 -0.94
CA GLY A 136 3.58 -21.51 -1.89
C GLY A 136 2.52 -20.41 -1.90
N LEU A 137 2.90 -19.18 -1.56
CA LEU A 137 2.02 -18.01 -1.50
C LEU A 137 2.19 -17.13 -2.75
N ARG A 138 1.12 -16.45 -3.13
CA ARG A 138 1.18 -15.40 -4.16
C ARG A 138 1.64 -14.06 -3.58
N VAL A 139 2.17 -13.20 -4.45
CA VAL A 139 2.67 -11.88 -4.10
C VAL A 139 1.88 -10.80 -4.83
N HIS A 140 1.17 -9.98 -4.06
CA HIS A 140 0.49 -8.79 -4.51
C HIS A 140 1.36 -7.54 -4.29
N MET A 141 1.26 -6.59 -5.22
CA MET A 141 1.85 -5.25 -5.07
C MET A 141 0.77 -4.18 -5.13
N ASP A 142 0.55 -3.46 -4.04
CA ASP A 142 -0.22 -2.21 -4.02
C ASP A 142 0.62 -1.10 -4.68
N GLY A 143 0.37 -0.87 -5.96
CA GLY A 143 1.05 0.12 -6.79
C GLY A 143 0.29 1.44 -6.88
N ALA A 144 -0.40 1.89 -5.83
CA ALA A 144 -1.10 3.17 -5.82
C ALA A 144 -0.21 4.38 -6.20
N ARG A 145 1.11 4.25 -6.06
CA ARG A 145 2.15 5.20 -6.51
C ARG A 145 3.24 4.50 -7.34
N PHE A 146 2.84 3.52 -8.14
CA PHE A 146 3.75 2.68 -8.94
C PHE A 146 4.70 3.49 -9.81
N ALA A 147 4.18 4.52 -10.50
CA ALA A 147 4.97 5.37 -11.38
C ALA A 147 6.06 6.16 -10.63
N ASN A 148 5.79 6.59 -9.38
CA ASN A 148 6.78 7.30 -8.55
C ASN A 148 7.96 6.40 -8.19
N ALA A 149 7.69 5.14 -7.84
CA ALA A 149 8.75 4.16 -7.54
C ALA A 149 9.58 3.82 -8.79
N LEU A 150 8.94 3.68 -9.97
CA LEU A 150 9.64 3.44 -11.22
C LEU A 150 10.59 4.58 -11.59
N ASP A 151 10.12 5.84 -11.49
CA ASP A 151 10.94 7.01 -11.78
C ASP A 151 12.14 7.11 -10.80
N HIS A 152 11.92 6.82 -9.50
CA HIS A 152 12.99 6.81 -8.51
C HIS A 152 14.04 5.72 -8.74
N LEU A 153 13.60 4.49 -9.04
CA LEU A 153 14.50 3.35 -9.25
C LEU A 153 15.17 3.37 -10.63
N ALA A 154 14.63 4.12 -11.59
CA ALA A 154 15.06 4.14 -12.98
C ALA A 154 15.07 2.75 -13.64
N VAL A 155 14.01 1.97 -13.40
CA VAL A 155 13.84 0.59 -13.91
C VAL A 155 12.61 0.46 -14.80
N THR A 156 12.50 -0.64 -15.53
CA THR A 156 11.31 -0.98 -16.30
C THR A 156 10.17 -1.52 -15.41
N PRO A 157 8.91 -1.41 -15.84
CA PRO A 157 7.77 -2.02 -15.13
C PRO A 157 7.95 -3.53 -14.93
N ALA A 158 8.52 -4.21 -15.91
CA ALA A 158 8.78 -5.66 -15.85
C ALA A 158 9.76 -6.03 -14.74
N GLU A 159 10.86 -5.27 -14.62
CA GLU A 159 11.88 -5.49 -13.58
C GLU A 159 11.31 -5.30 -12.18
N MET A 160 10.47 -4.28 -11.96
CA MET A 160 9.88 -4.03 -10.65
C MET A 160 8.73 -5.00 -10.30
N THR A 161 8.18 -5.73 -11.27
CA THR A 161 7.01 -6.60 -11.07
C THR A 161 7.32 -8.08 -11.29
N TRP A 162 6.89 -8.68 -12.40
CA TRP A 162 6.93 -10.12 -12.61
C TRP A 162 8.36 -10.69 -12.64
N LYS A 163 9.35 -9.93 -13.13
CA LYS A 163 10.77 -10.36 -13.05
C LYS A 163 11.31 -10.38 -11.61
N SER A 164 10.64 -9.71 -10.68
CA SER A 164 10.95 -9.73 -9.24
C SER A 164 9.98 -10.60 -8.43
N GLY A 165 9.12 -11.37 -9.09
CA GLY A 165 8.23 -12.36 -8.44
C GLY A 165 6.87 -11.83 -7.99
N ILE A 166 6.45 -10.63 -8.45
CA ILE A 166 5.09 -10.12 -8.25
C ILE A 166 4.12 -10.83 -9.19
N ASP A 167 3.00 -11.31 -8.67
CA ASP A 167 1.96 -12.00 -9.45
C ASP A 167 0.88 -11.05 -9.97
N VAL A 168 0.41 -10.15 -9.09
CA VAL A 168 -0.70 -9.24 -9.39
C VAL A 168 -0.42 -7.86 -8.79
N PRO A 169 0.01 -6.87 -9.58
CA PRO A 169 0.08 -5.48 -9.13
C PRO A 169 -1.24 -4.74 -9.35
N SER A 170 -1.63 -3.94 -8.35
CA SER A 170 -2.61 -2.86 -8.50
C SER A 170 -1.91 -1.64 -9.09
N PHE A 171 -2.10 -1.36 -10.37
CA PHE A 171 -1.48 -0.23 -11.06
C PHE A 171 -2.26 1.08 -10.86
N GLY A 172 -1.66 1.93 -10.03
CA GLY A 172 -2.13 3.25 -9.61
C GLY A 172 -2.13 4.32 -10.70
N ALA A 173 -3.28 4.88 -11.09
CA ALA A 173 -3.33 6.05 -12.00
C ALA A 173 -4.00 7.29 -11.39
N THR A 174 -4.99 7.14 -10.49
CA THR A 174 -5.72 8.30 -9.92
C THR A 174 -4.79 9.29 -9.23
N LYS A 175 -3.78 8.80 -8.50
CA LYS A 175 -2.84 9.66 -7.76
C LYS A 175 -1.81 10.35 -8.66
N ASN A 176 -1.78 10.02 -9.94
CA ASN A 176 -0.77 10.48 -10.89
C ASN A 176 -1.36 11.08 -12.18
N GLY A 177 -2.64 11.49 -12.15
CA GLY A 177 -3.24 12.29 -13.23
C GLY A 177 -4.59 11.79 -13.72
N ALA A 178 -4.96 10.53 -13.47
CA ALA A 178 -6.30 10.06 -13.77
C ALA A 178 -7.32 10.58 -12.74
N MET A 179 -8.59 10.62 -13.10
CA MET A 179 -9.68 11.06 -12.22
C MET A 179 -10.17 9.92 -11.31
N THR A 180 -10.39 8.73 -11.87
CA THR A 180 -11.05 7.60 -11.19
C THR A 180 -10.60 6.23 -11.75
N ALA A 181 -9.39 6.13 -12.28
CA ALA A 181 -8.91 4.93 -12.94
C ALA A 181 -7.79 4.25 -12.14
N GLU A 182 -7.95 2.94 -11.97
CA GLU A 182 -6.95 2.02 -11.41
C GLU A 182 -7.02 0.73 -12.25
N ALA A 183 -5.91 0.01 -12.40
CA ALA A 183 -5.87 -1.24 -13.16
C ALA A 183 -5.34 -2.39 -12.30
N ILE A 184 -6.05 -3.52 -12.30
CA ILE A 184 -5.50 -4.79 -11.79
C ILE A 184 -4.80 -5.46 -12.97
N VAL A 185 -3.48 -5.69 -12.84
CA VAL A 185 -2.71 -6.43 -13.83
C VAL A 185 -2.48 -7.84 -13.29
N SER A 186 -2.86 -8.86 -14.04
CA SER A 186 -2.50 -10.26 -13.71
C SER A 186 -1.46 -10.75 -14.70
N PHE A 187 -0.36 -11.29 -14.20
CA PHE A 187 0.63 -11.99 -15.04
C PHE A 187 0.30 -13.47 -15.23
N ASP A 188 -0.71 -13.96 -14.51
CA ASP A 188 -1.27 -15.31 -14.65
C ASP A 188 -2.61 -15.23 -15.42
N PRO A 189 -2.66 -15.73 -16.67
CA PRO A 189 -3.89 -15.74 -17.46
C PRO A 189 -5.00 -16.60 -16.85
N ALA A 190 -4.67 -17.58 -16.00
CA ALA A 190 -5.66 -18.44 -15.37
C ALA A 190 -6.59 -17.64 -14.43
N LEU A 191 -6.11 -16.53 -13.88
CA LEU A 191 -6.89 -15.67 -12.98
C LEU A 191 -7.91 -14.77 -13.70
N ALA A 192 -7.85 -14.64 -15.04
CA ALA A 192 -8.64 -13.66 -15.78
C ALA A 192 -10.15 -13.85 -15.62
N SER A 193 -10.63 -15.10 -15.67
CA SER A 193 -12.06 -15.41 -15.54
C SER A 193 -12.57 -15.08 -14.14
N GLU A 194 -11.86 -15.52 -13.10
CA GLU A 194 -12.21 -15.29 -11.70
C GLU A 194 -12.19 -13.79 -11.35
N LEU A 195 -11.18 -13.04 -11.85
CA LEU A 195 -11.10 -11.59 -11.69
C LEU A 195 -12.32 -10.88 -12.29
N ALA A 196 -12.77 -11.27 -13.48
CA ALA A 196 -13.93 -10.66 -14.12
C ALA A 196 -15.22 -10.88 -13.32
N PHE A 197 -15.47 -12.10 -12.85
CA PHE A 197 -16.64 -12.40 -12.01
C PHE A 197 -16.60 -11.66 -10.68
N ARG A 198 -15.42 -11.54 -10.05
CA ARG A 198 -15.26 -10.80 -8.79
C ARG A 198 -15.42 -9.31 -8.96
N ALA A 199 -14.88 -8.73 -10.04
CA ALA A 199 -15.12 -7.32 -10.36
C ALA A 199 -16.63 -7.04 -10.56
N LYS A 200 -17.34 -7.94 -11.23
CA LYS A 200 -18.81 -7.85 -11.37
C LYS A 200 -19.53 -7.96 -10.03
N ARG A 201 -19.19 -8.97 -9.23
CA ARG A 201 -19.80 -9.23 -7.91
C ARG A 201 -19.56 -8.08 -6.93
N ALA A 202 -18.37 -7.47 -6.97
CA ALA A 202 -18.00 -6.33 -6.14
C ALA A 202 -18.60 -4.99 -6.63
N GLY A 203 -19.38 -4.99 -7.71
CA GLY A 203 -19.93 -3.77 -8.30
C GLY A 203 -18.89 -2.86 -8.96
N GLN A 204 -17.68 -3.37 -9.22
CA GLN A 204 -16.57 -2.64 -9.82
C GLN A 204 -16.51 -2.78 -11.35
N LEU A 205 -17.40 -3.56 -11.96
CA LEU A 205 -17.51 -3.66 -13.42
C LEU A 205 -18.34 -2.48 -13.97
N ALA A 206 -17.66 -1.39 -14.33
CA ALA A 206 -18.28 -0.19 -14.89
C ALA A 206 -18.99 -0.48 -16.23
N SER A 207 -20.28 -0.19 -16.31
CA SER A 207 -21.07 -0.34 -17.55
C SER A 207 -20.51 0.50 -18.71
N LYS A 208 -20.01 1.71 -18.42
CA LYS A 208 -19.38 2.60 -19.39
C LYS A 208 -17.85 2.59 -19.25
N MET A 209 -17.25 1.41 -19.38
CA MET A 209 -15.80 1.18 -19.18
C MET A 209 -14.89 2.11 -20.00
N ARG A 210 -15.37 2.61 -21.15
CA ARG A 210 -14.66 3.60 -21.97
C ARG A 210 -14.19 4.83 -21.20
N PHE A 211 -14.88 5.24 -20.12
CA PHE A 211 -14.45 6.38 -19.31
C PHE A 211 -13.26 6.08 -18.40
N HIS A 212 -13.03 4.82 -18.03
CA HIS A 212 -11.79 4.41 -17.35
C HIS A 212 -10.69 4.11 -18.39
N ALA A 213 -11.05 3.45 -19.50
CA ALA A 213 -10.09 3.10 -20.55
C ALA A 213 -9.46 4.34 -21.20
N VAL A 214 -10.24 5.39 -21.52
CA VAL A 214 -9.72 6.63 -22.11
C VAL A 214 -8.76 7.37 -21.17
N GLN A 215 -8.95 7.24 -19.85
CA GLN A 215 -8.00 7.80 -18.89
C GLN A 215 -6.65 7.09 -18.96
N PHE A 216 -6.65 5.75 -19.07
CA PHE A 216 -5.41 4.99 -19.26
C PHE A 216 -4.77 5.22 -20.63
N ASP A 217 -5.57 5.33 -21.68
CA ASP A 217 -5.10 5.66 -23.03
C ASP A 217 -4.29 6.97 -23.03
N ALA A 218 -4.87 8.05 -22.51
CA ALA A 218 -4.17 9.33 -22.36
C ALA A 218 -2.96 9.24 -21.41
N TYR A 219 -3.12 8.55 -20.27
CA TYR A 219 -2.08 8.42 -19.24
C TYR A 219 -0.84 7.67 -19.72
N LEU A 220 -1.01 6.65 -20.55
CA LEU A 220 0.09 5.82 -21.09
C LEU A 220 0.67 6.38 -22.41
N THR A 221 -0.04 7.29 -23.08
CA THR A 221 0.41 7.93 -24.31
C THR A 221 1.61 8.83 -24.07
N ASP A 222 2.61 8.74 -24.95
CA ASP A 222 3.84 9.53 -24.98
C ASP A 222 4.61 9.58 -23.65
N GLY A 223 4.39 8.64 -22.73
CA GLY A 223 5.03 8.63 -21.41
C GLY A 223 4.52 9.70 -20.43
N LEU A 224 3.27 10.17 -20.59
CA LEU A 224 2.65 11.15 -19.67
C LEU A 224 2.75 10.73 -18.20
N TRP A 225 2.40 9.49 -17.89
CA TRP A 225 2.49 8.93 -16.55
C TRP A 225 3.88 9.04 -15.89
N LEU A 226 4.95 8.82 -16.65
CA LEU A 226 6.33 8.96 -16.14
C LEU A 226 6.70 10.43 -15.95
N ARG A 227 6.29 11.33 -16.85
CA ARG A 227 6.48 12.79 -16.66
C ARG A 227 5.78 13.28 -15.39
N ASN A 228 4.54 12.86 -15.17
CA ASN A 228 3.77 13.22 -13.98
C ASN A 228 4.43 12.73 -12.69
N ALA A 229 4.90 11.48 -12.68
CA ALA A 229 5.60 10.90 -11.54
C ALA A 229 6.92 11.64 -11.25
N ARG A 230 7.68 11.94 -12.30
CA ARG A 230 8.92 12.71 -12.20
C ARG A 230 8.69 14.10 -11.65
N GLN A 231 7.64 14.80 -12.11
CA GLN A 231 7.29 16.12 -11.59
C GLN A 231 7.02 16.05 -10.09
N ALA A 232 6.18 15.09 -9.66
CA ALA A 232 5.85 14.91 -8.25
C ALA A 232 7.10 14.60 -7.40
N ASN A 233 7.95 13.67 -7.86
CA ASN A 233 9.20 13.31 -7.18
C ASN A 233 10.18 14.51 -7.10
N THR A 234 10.35 15.25 -8.20
CA THR A 234 11.21 16.44 -8.26
C THR A 234 10.74 17.50 -7.27
N MET A 235 9.43 17.74 -7.17
CA MET A 235 8.88 18.70 -6.20
C MET A 235 9.06 18.23 -4.76
N ALA A 236 8.94 16.93 -4.49
CA ALA A 236 9.22 16.39 -3.16
C ALA A 236 10.71 16.52 -2.79
N ALA A 237 11.63 16.30 -3.73
CA ALA A 237 13.05 16.53 -3.54
C ALA A 237 13.33 18.01 -3.22
N ARG A 238 12.80 18.92 -4.05
CA ARG A 238 12.92 20.38 -3.83
C ARG A 238 12.39 20.80 -2.46
N LEU A 239 11.21 20.31 -2.09
CA LEU A 239 10.59 20.60 -0.79
C LEU A 239 11.44 20.05 0.36
N GLY A 240 11.93 18.82 0.24
CA GLY A 240 12.82 18.22 1.23
C GLY A 240 14.11 19.03 1.42
N ASP A 241 14.79 19.38 0.33
CA ASP A 241 16.03 20.16 0.39
C ASP A 241 15.81 21.57 0.93
N GLY A 242 14.70 22.21 0.55
CA GLY A 242 14.31 23.51 1.08
C GLY A 242 14.02 23.49 2.57
N LEU A 243 13.35 22.43 3.06
CA LEU A 243 13.05 22.24 4.48
C LEU A 243 14.35 22.08 5.29
N LYS A 244 15.32 21.27 4.85
CA LYS A 244 16.60 21.09 5.55
C LYS A 244 17.32 22.41 5.87
N ALA A 245 17.10 23.45 5.07
CA ALA A 245 17.70 24.76 5.27
C ALA A 245 16.96 25.65 6.30
N ILE A 246 15.81 25.22 6.81
CA ILE A 246 14.99 25.97 7.78
C ILE A 246 15.35 25.49 9.20
N PRO A 247 15.85 26.38 10.08
CA PRO A 247 16.17 26.02 11.46
C PRO A 247 14.99 25.38 12.19
N GLY A 248 15.24 24.39 13.05
CA GLY A 248 14.18 23.73 13.82
C GLY A 248 13.32 22.75 13.02
N THR A 249 13.56 22.58 11.73
CA THR A 249 12.95 21.51 10.93
C THR A 249 13.89 20.32 10.78
N GLU A 250 13.32 19.12 10.73
CA GLU A 250 14.07 17.87 10.60
C GLU A 250 13.35 16.95 9.61
N LEU A 251 14.02 16.50 8.56
CA LEU A 251 13.46 15.43 7.72
C LEU A 251 13.65 14.08 8.41
N LEU A 252 12.58 13.29 8.49
CA LEU A 252 12.65 11.95 9.09
C LEU A 252 13.32 10.95 8.15
N SER A 253 13.20 11.16 6.84
CA SER A 253 13.87 10.39 5.81
C SER A 253 14.02 11.22 4.53
N GLY A 254 14.99 10.84 3.69
CA GLY A 254 15.16 11.45 2.38
C GLY A 254 14.00 11.06 1.45
N PRO A 255 13.49 11.97 0.60
CA PRO A 255 12.39 11.67 -0.30
C PRO A 255 12.83 10.66 -1.38
N GLN A 256 12.24 9.47 -1.36
CA GLN A 256 12.39 8.44 -2.40
C GLN A 256 11.23 8.47 -3.40
N ALA A 257 10.23 9.30 -3.16
CA ALA A 257 9.03 9.47 -3.98
C ALA A 257 8.40 10.84 -3.70
N ASN A 258 7.08 10.95 -3.86
CA ASN A 258 6.31 12.18 -3.67
C ASN A 258 5.71 12.37 -2.25
N ILE A 259 6.18 11.63 -1.26
CA ILE A 259 5.76 11.76 0.14
C ILE A 259 6.99 12.05 0.98
N LEU A 260 6.85 13.01 1.89
CA LEU A 260 7.87 13.32 2.88
C LEU A 260 7.26 13.52 4.27
N PHE A 261 8.06 13.13 5.25
CA PHE A 261 7.78 13.31 6.66
C PHE A 261 8.84 14.22 7.24
N CYS A 262 8.40 15.26 7.93
CA CYS A 262 9.30 16.17 8.61
C CYS A 262 8.74 16.55 9.98
N ARG A 263 9.65 16.87 10.89
CA ARG A 263 9.34 17.57 12.12
C ARG A 263 9.32 19.05 11.83
N LEU A 264 8.24 19.72 12.17
CA LEU A 264 8.13 21.17 12.16
C LEU A 264 7.97 21.68 13.60
N PRO A 265 8.51 22.86 13.92
CA PRO A 265 8.15 23.56 15.15
C PRO A 265 6.63 23.78 15.23
N GLN A 266 6.08 23.79 16.44
CA GLN A 266 4.64 23.99 16.64
C GLN A 266 4.15 25.30 16.02
N GLN A 267 4.88 26.40 16.25
CA GLN A 267 4.59 27.71 15.67
C GLN A 267 4.56 27.68 14.14
N ALA A 268 5.50 26.96 13.51
CA ALA A 268 5.53 26.80 12.06
C ALA A 268 4.29 26.06 11.54
N THR A 269 3.89 24.99 12.25
CA THR A 269 2.70 24.20 11.92
C THR A 269 1.44 25.05 12.02
N GLU A 270 1.24 25.75 13.14
CA GLU A 270 0.06 26.60 13.39
C GLU A 270 -0.02 27.76 12.39
N GLY A 271 1.10 28.42 12.10
CA GLY A 271 1.17 29.51 11.14
C GLY A 271 0.86 29.08 9.70
N LEU A 272 1.37 27.92 9.27
CA LEU A 272 1.04 27.34 7.96
C LEU A 272 -0.45 26.99 7.87
N LEU A 273 -1.03 26.39 8.91
CA LEU A 273 -2.47 26.08 8.93
C LEU A 273 -3.33 27.36 8.89
N ALA A 274 -2.92 28.42 9.60
CA ALA A 274 -3.60 29.71 9.60
C ALA A 274 -3.55 30.42 8.22
N GLU A 275 -2.48 30.20 7.44
CA GLU A 275 -2.37 30.66 6.04
C GLU A 275 -3.17 29.78 5.05
N GLY A 276 -3.80 28.69 5.50
CA GLY A 276 -4.66 27.84 4.68
C GLY A 276 -3.97 26.62 4.05
N TYR A 277 -2.70 26.36 4.38
CA TYR A 277 -2.04 25.14 3.94
C TYR A 277 -2.70 23.91 4.56
N THR A 278 -2.90 22.87 3.75
CA THR A 278 -3.52 21.62 4.21
C THR A 278 -2.50 20.49 4.14
N PHE A 279 -2.21 19.89 5.29
CA PHE A 279 -1.37 18.71 5.40
C PHE A 279 -1.76 17.89 6.62
N TYR A 280 -1.28 16.65 6.69
CA TYR A 280 -1.56 15.83 7.86
C TYR A 280 -0.57 16.15 8.98
N HIS A 281 -1.10 16.51 10.13
CA HIS A 281 -0.41 16.66 11.42
C HIS A 281 -1.11 15.82 12.49
N ASP A 282 -0.51 15.67 13.68
CA ASP A 282 -1.07 14.99 14.87
C ASP A 282 -1.49 13.52 14.69
N ARG A 283 -0.94 12.84 13.68
CA ARG A 283 -1.16 11.40 13.44
C ARG A 283 0.00 10.51 13.88
N TRP A 284 1.14 11.13 14.15
CA TRP A 284 2.40 10.50 14.54
C TRP A 284 2.91 11.19 15.81
N ALA A 285 4.18 10.99 16.18
CA ALA A 285 4.77 11.68 17.31
C ALA A 285 4.65 13.22 17.16
N PRO A 286 4.60 13.97 18.28
CA PRO A 286 4.38 15.43 18.26
C PRO A 286 5.30 16.15 17.27
N GLY A 287 4.77 17.11 16.52
CA GLY A 287 5.51 17.89 15.53
C GLY A 287 5.80 17.19 14.21
N ILE A 288 5.50 15.89 14.06
CA ILE A 288 5.65 15.20 12.78
C ILE A 288 4.46 15.51 11.87
N VAL A 289 4.76 16.04 10.69
CA VAL A 289 3.80 16.29 9.63
C VAL A 289 4.10 15.41 8.41
N ARG A 290 3.08 15.20 7.58
CA ARG A 290 3.22 14.54 6.27
C ARG A 290 2.83 15.49 5.16
N LEU A 291 3.79 15.78 4.31
CA LEU A 291 3.64 16.57 3.10
C LEU A 291 3.67 15.64 1.89
N VAL A 292 2.83 15.92 0.91
CA VAL A 292 2.69 15.08 -0.29
C VAL A 292 2.61 15.99 -1.50
N THR A 293 3.53 15.81 -2.44
CA THR A 293 3.51 16.53 -3.72
C THR A 293 2.76 15.70 -4.75
N SER A 294 2.23 16.37 -5.77
CA SER A 294 1.50 15.77 -6.88
C SER A 294 2.14 16.14 -8.20
N PHE A 295 1.68 15.51 -9.28
CA PHE A 295 2.08 15.83 -10.65
C PHE A 295 1.77 17.27 -11.06
N SER A 296 0.90 17.98 -10.32
CA SER A 296 0.45 19.33 -10.65
C SER A 296 1.19 20.43 -9.88
N HIS A 297 1.97 20.11 -8.86
CA HIS A 297 2.72 21.12 -8.10
C HIS A 297 3.83 21.70 -8.98
N THR A 298 3.96 23.02 -8.98
CA THR A 298 5.04 23.74 -9.66
C THR A 298 6.17 24.09 -8.69
N PRO A 299 7.36 24.48 -9.18
CA PRO A 299 8.41 25.01 -8.32
C PRO A 299 7.95 26.19 -7.45
N GLU A 300 7.09 27.06 -8.00
CA GLU A 300 6.55 28.23 -7.31
C GLU A 300 5.63 27.84 -6.15
N ASP A 301 4.83 26.76 -6.28
CA ASP A 301 4.03 26.24 -5.16
C ASP A 301 4.93 25.80 -3.99
N ILE A 302 6.03 25.13 -4.32
CA ILE A 302 7.00 24.63 -3.33
C ILE A 302 7.75 25.79 -2.68
N ASP A 303 8.17 26.78 -3.45
CA ASP A 303 8.87 27.95 -2.93
C ASP A 303 7.97 28.81 -2.03
N GLN A 304 6.70 28.99 -2.39
CA GLN A 304 5.71 29.69 -1.55
C GLN A 304 5.53 28.99 -0.20
N PHE A 305 5.41 27.65 -0.20
CA PHE A 305 5.34 26.88 1.03
C PHE A 305 6.59 27.02 1.89
N LEU A 306 7.79 26.93 1.28
CA LEU A 306 9.06 27.07 1.98
C LEU A 306 9.24 28.47 2.58
N ASP A 307 8.84 29.52 1.87
CA ASP A 307 8.87 30.88 2.38
C ASP A 307 7.89 31.08 3.53
N ALA A 308 6.69 30.51 3.46
CA ALA A 308 5.75 30.50 4.57
C ALA A 308 6.32 29.78 5.80
N ALA A 309 6.91 28.59 5.60
CA ALA A 309 7.56 27.84 6.67
C ALA A 309 8.69 28.66 7.31
N ARG A 310 9.53 29.34 6.52
CA ARG A 310 10.59 30.23 7.04
C ARG A 310 10.04 31.39 7.86
N ARG A 311 8.94 32.01 7.44
CA ARG A 311 8.31 33.12 8.19
C ARG A 311 7.84 32.67 9.56
N HIS A 312 7.20 31.50 9.65
CA HIS A 312 6.63 30.99 10.91
C HIS A 312 7.62 30.24 11.81
N THR A 313 8.89 30.14 11.38
CA THR A 313 9.96 29.54 12.18
C THR A 313 10.91 30.60 12.77
N ARG A 314 10.69 31.88 12.46
CA ARG A 314 11.46 33.01 12.98
C ARG A 314 10.87 33.56 14.28
#